data_AF-A0A8S2TZB1-F1
#
_entry.id   AF-A0A8S2TZB1-F1
#
_cell.length_a   1.000
_cell.length_b   1.000
_cell.length_c   1.000
_cell.angle_alpha   90.00
_cell.angle_beta   90.00
_cell.angle_gamma   90.00
#
_symmetry.space_group_name_H-M   'P 1'
#
loop_
_entity.id
_entity.type
_entity.pdbx_description
1 polymer ?
#
loop_
_entity_poly.entity_id
_entity_poly.type
_entity_poly.pdbx_seq_one_letter_code
_entity_poly.pdbx_strand_id
1 'polypeptide(L)'
;VAVYMSMLEFDRNITQRMIGMGDSSGGLMWLRLIQMMVEEQQPVPLGLVLLSPWVDLSFMDIELDSDARENRVLLSLQLALNLREQILDI
;
A
#
# COMPACT_ATOMS: atom_id res chain seq x y z
N VAL A 1 9.89 6.58 1.44
CA VAL A 1 9.62 8.01 1.18
C VAL A 1 10.75 8.68 0.42
N ALA A 2 11.96 8.85 0.99
CA ALA A 2 13.05 9.63 0.38
C ALA A 2 13.37 9.25 -1.08
N VAL A 3 13.57 7.95 -1.36
CA VAL A 3 13.86 7.47 -2.72
C VAL A 3 12.74 7.83 -3.71
N TYR A 4 11.49 7.65 -3.30
CA TYR A 4 10.35 7.95 -4.16
C TYR A 4 10.25 9.46 -4.46
N MET A 5 10.44 10.32 -3.45
CA MET A 5 10.44 11.77 -3.66
C MET A 5 11.58 12.21 -4.58
N SER A 6 12.79 11.68 -4.40
CA SER A 6 13.92 11.97 -5.31
C SER A 6 13.62 11.53 -6.75
N MET A 7 12.87 10.44 -6.95
CA MET A 7 12.44 10.02 -8.29
C MET A 7 11.39 10.98 -8.88
N LEU A 8 10.45 11.47 -8.08
CA LEU A 8 9.48 12.49 -8.53
C LEU A 8 10.14 13.83 -8.88
N GLU A 9 11.15 14.24 -8.11
CA GLU A 9 11.93 15.45 -8.37
C GLU A 9 12.69 15.34 -9.70
N PHE A 10 13.20 14.14 -10.01
CA PHE A 10 13.90 13.87 -11.26
C PHE A 10 12.97 13.84 -12.47
N ASP A 11 11.82 13.16 -12.37
CA ASP A 11 10.79 13.12 -13.42
C ASP A 11 9.40 12.88 -12.82
N ARG A 12 8.53 13.89 -12.87
CA ARG A 12 7.14 13.76 -12.37
C ARG A 12 6.32 12.71 -13.11
N ASN A 13 6.65 12.40 -14.36
CA ASN A 13 5.92 11.38 -15.15
C ASN A 13 6.36 9.96 -14.83
N ILE A 14 7.39 9.77 -13.99
CA ILE A 14 7.88 8.44 -13.65
C ILE A 14 6.81 7.57 -12.99
N THR A 15 5.84 8.19 -12.32
CA THR A 15 4.71 7.52 -11.69
C THR A 15 3.88 6.70 -12.67
N GLN A 16 3.67 7.20 -13.88
CA GLN A 16 2.93 6.53 -14.95
C GLN A 16 3.68 5.31 -15.53
N ARG A 17 4.91 5.07 -15.10
CA ARG A 17 5.78 3.97 -15.55
C ARG A 17 6.36 3.16 -14.41
N MET A 18 5.90 3.41 -13.18
CA MET A 18 6.40 2.78 -11.97
C MET A 18 5.33 1.88 -11.36
N ILE A 19 5.73 0.67 -10.97
CA ILE A 19 4.95 -0.20 -10.09
C ILE A 19 5.67 -0.30 -8.75
N GLY A 20 4.98 0.02 -7.67
CA GLY A 20 5.48 -0.25 -6.32
C GLY A 20 5.28 -1.72 -5.98
N MET A 21 6.29 -2.37 -5.41
CA MET A 21 6.18 -3.78 -5.04
C MET A 21 6.84 -4.04 -3.69
N GLY A 22 6.19 -4.86 -2.86
CA GLY A 22 6.76 -5.30 -1.58
C GLY A 22 6.07 -6.53 -1.03
N ASP A 23 6.83 -7.32 -0.27
CA ASP A 23 6.36 -8.46 0.50
C ASP A 23 6.25 -8.11 1.99
N SER A 24 5.39 -8.80 2.74
CA SER A 24 5.33 -8.67 4.20
C SER A 24 5.30 -7.20 4.68
N SER A 25 6.29 -6.75 5.47
CA SER A 25 6.45 -5.37 5.92
C SER A 25 6.78 -4.38 4.80
N GLY A 26 7.40 -4.83 3.70
CA GLY A 26 7.60 -4.03 2.50
C GLY A 26 6.27 -3.70 1.79
N GLY A 27 5.31 -4.63 1.83
CA GLY A 27 3.95 -4.38 1.35
C GLY A 27 3.22 -3.32 2.19
N LEU A 28 3.33 -3.40 3.52
CA LEU A 28 2.83 -2.38 4.43
C LEU A 28 3.48 -1.01 4.19
N MET A 29 4.80 -1.00 3.97
CA MET A 29 5.53 0.23 3.67
C MET A 29 4.97 0.93 2.42
N TRP A 30 4.71 0.17 1.36
CA TRP A 30 4.08 0.71 0.15
C TRP A 30 2.69 1.24 0.42
N LEU A 31 1.84 0.48 1.11
CA LEU A 31 0.49 0.94 1.47
C LEU A 31 0.54 2.25 2.26
N ARG A 32 1.40 2.35 3.27
CA ARG A 32 1.51 3.58 4.08
C ARG A 32 2.09 4.75 3.28
N LEU A 33 3.05 4.49 2.41
CA LEU A 33 3.59 5.51 1.51
C LEU A 33 2.50 6.07 0.59
N ILE A 34 1.66 5.22 -0.01
CA ILE A 34 0.56 5.68 -0.86
C ILE A 34 -0.46 6.49 -0.06
N GLN A 35 -0.88 6.03 1.12
CA GLN A 35 -1.80 6.79 1.97
C GLN A 35 -1.29 8.20 2.25
N MET A 36 -0.02 8.31 2.66
CA MET A 36 0.62 9.60 2.92
C MET A 36 0.63 10.48 1.65
N MET A 37 0.93 9.90 0.49
CA MET A 37 0.95 10.66 -0.77
C MET A 37 -0.43 11.11 -1.22
N VAL A 38 -1.46 10.30 -1.01
CA VAL A 38 -2.88 10.66 -1.23
C VAL A 38 -3.26 11.82 -0.31
N GLU A 39 -2.94 11.74 0.99
CA GLU A 39 -3.17 12.80 1.98
C GLU A 39 -2.46 14.12 1.59
N GLU A 40 -1.24 14.03 1.04
CA GLU A 40 -0.42 15.16 0.60
C GLU A 40 -0.66 15.60 -0.86
N GLN A 41 -1.64 15.02 -1.55
CA GLN A 41 -1.95 15.28 -2.97
C GLN A 41 -0.73 15.13 -3.89
N GLN A 42 0.12 14.16 -3.60
CA GLN A 42 1.29 13.82 -4.41
C GLN A 42 0.97 12.74 -5.44
N PRO A 43 1.67 12.73 -6.60
CA PRO A 43 1.53 11.67 -7.59
C PRO A 43 1.86 10.28 -7.01
N VAL A 44 0.99 9.31 -7.24
CA VAL A 44 1.15 7.89 -6.84
C VAL A 44 1.62 7.05 -8.05
N PRO A 45 2.36 5.93 -7.85
CA PRO A 45 2.75 5.03 -8.94
C PRO A 45 1.52 4.42 -9.63
N LEU A 46 1.72 3.95 -10.86
CA LEU A 46 0.70 3.33 -11.72
C LEU A 46 -0.04 2.17 -11.05
N GLY A 47 0.61 1.47 -10.14
CA GLY A 47 -0.02 0.41 -9.37
C GLY A 47 0.90 -0.15 -8.29
N LEU A 48 0.33 -1.07 -7.51
CA LEU A 48 1.03 -1.81 -6.46
C LEU A 48 0.92 -3.33 -6.70
N VAL A 49 2.00 -4.05 -6.42
CA VAL A 49 2.01 -5.51 -6.28
C VAL A 49 2.41 -5.86 -4.85
N LEU A 50 1.47 -6.41 -4.09
CA LEU A 50 1.65 -6.69 -2.67
C LEU A 50 1.67 -8.20 -2.44
N LEU A 51 2.77 -8.71 -1.90
CA LEU A 51 2.95 -10.14 -1.66
C LEU A 51 2.81 -10.46 -0.16
N SER A 52 1.67 -11.01 0.23
CA SER A 52 1.37 -11.31 1.65
C SER A 52 1.69 -10.13 2.59
N PRO A 53 1.14 -8.93 2.34
CA PRO A 53 1.50 -7.74 3.09
C PRO A 53 1.07 -7.84 4.56
N TRP A 54 1.91 -7.37 5.46
CA TRP A 54 1.59 -7.33 6.88
C TRP A 54 0.82 -6.06 7.23
N VAL A 55 -0.50 -6.07 7.01
CA VAL A 55 -1.32 -4.84 7.03
C VAL A 55 -1.84 -4.41 8.40
N ASP A 56 -1.80 -5.28 9.40
CA ASP A 56 -2.21 -4.99 10.76
C ASP A 56 -1.17 -5.46 11.77
N LEU A 57 -0.65 -4.50 12.54
CA LEU A 57 0.35 -4.71 13.60
C LEU A 57 -0.29 -4.82 14.98
N SER A 58 -1.59 -4.51 15.11
CA SER A 58 -2.31 -4.55 16.38
C SER A 58 -2.60 -5.97 16.85
N PHE A 59 -2.59 -6.93 15.93
CA PHE A 59 -2.93 -8.34 16.17
C PHE A 59 -4.32 -8.53 16.80
N MET A 60 -5.21 -7.55 16.68
CA MET A 60 -6.53 -7.59 17.33
C MET A 60 -7.47 -8.62 16.70
N ASP A 61 -7.21 -9.03 15.46
CA ASP A 61 -7.97 -10.09 14.76
C ASP A 61 -7.45 -11.52 15.03
N ILE A 62 -6.47 -11.68 15.93
CA ILE A 62 -5.99 -13.01 16.32
C ILE A 62 -6.80 -13.51 17.53
N GLU A 63 -8.06 -13.88 17.28
CA GLU A 63 -8.49 -15.14 17.90
C GLU A 63 -7.66 -16.23 17.23
N LEU A 64 -6.83 -16.92 18.01
CA LEU A 64 -5.93 -18.00 17.57
C LEU A 64 -6.74 -19.24 17.15
N ASP A 65 -7.64 -19.09 16.18
CA ASP A 65 -8.30 -20.19 15.49
C ASP A 65 -7.74 -20.30 14.06
N SER A 66 -7.86 -21.49 13.49
CA SER A 66 -7.42 -21.90 12.16
C SER A 66 -7.83 -20.96 11.01
N ASP A 67 -8.85 -20.11 11.21
CA ASP A 67 -9.34 -19.10 10.26
C ASP A 67 -8.49 -17.81 10.18
N ALA A 68 -7.54 -17.61 11.10
CA ALA A 68 -6.71 -16.41 11.18
C ALA A 68 -5.83 -16.14 9.92
N ARG A 69 -5.65 -17.15 9.05
CA ARG A 69 -4.89 -16.98 7.80
C ARG A 69 -5.76 -16.41 6.68
N GLU A 70 -7.03 -16.82 6.60
CA GLU A 70 -8.00 -16.29 5.64
C GLU A 70 -8.33 -14.82 5.97
N ASN A 71 -8.49 -14.52 7.27
CA ASN A 71 -8.82 -13.17 7.73
C ASN A 71 -7.73 -12.13 7.38
N ARG A 72 -6.45 -12.50 7.46
CA ARG A 72 -5.32 -11.61 7.08
C ARG A 72 -5.29 -11.27 5.58
N VAL A 73 -5.73 -12.19 4.71
CA VAL A 73 -5.83 -11.93 3.28
C VAL A 73 -7.00 -10.98 2.98
N LEU A 74 -8.14 -11.19 3.64
CA LEU A 74 -9.31 -10.31 3.47
C LEU A 74 -9.03 -8.88 3.96
N LEU A 75 -8.36 -8.72 5.10
CA LEU A 75 -7.99 -7.40 5.62
C LEU A 75 -7.03 -6.65 4.68
N SER A 76 -6.05 -7.36 4.10
CA SER A 76 -5.12 -6.75 3.14
C SER A 76 -5.79 -6.36 1.83
N LEU A 77 -6.77 -7.14 1.37
CA LEU A 77 -7.62 -6.79 0.23
C LEU A 77 -8.50 -5.57 0.53
N GLN A 78 -9.16 -5.52 1.69
CA GLN A 78 -10.02 -4.39 2.06
C GLN A 78 -9.22 -3.08 2.14
N LEU A 79 -8.02 -3.14 2.74
CA LEU A 79 -7.16 -1.95 2.81
C LEU A 79 -6.75 -1.47 1.42
N ALA A 80 -6.40 -2.39 0.51
CA ALA A 80 -6.05 -2.07 -0.86
C ALA A 80 -7.24 -1.49 -1.64
N LEU A 81 -8.47 -1.98 -1.41
CA LEU A 81 -9.68 -1.45 -2.04
C LEU A 81 -10.02 -0.04 -1.54
N ASN A 82 -9.95 0.21 -0.24
CA ASN A 82 -10.18 1.54 0.33
C ASN A 82 -9.19 2.56 -0.23
N LEU A 83 -7.92 2.17 -0.37
CA LEU A 83 -6.88 2.99 -0.99
C LEU A 83 -7.17 3.27 -2.47
N ARG A 84 -7.67 2.28 -3.21
CA ARG A 84 -8.07 2.47 -4.61
C ARG A 84 -9.17 3.51 -4.75
N GLU A 85 -10.19 3.48 -3.90
CA GLU A 85 -11.27 4.48 -3.93
C GLU A 85 -10.73 5.89 -3.69
N GLN A 86 -9.88 6.06 -2.67
CA GLN A 86 -9.24 7.35 -2.37
C GLN A 86 -8.39 7.90 -3.53
N ILE A 87 -7.73 7.03 -4.31
CA ILE A 87 -6.93 7.45 -5.47
C ILE A 87 -7.82 7.91 -6.63
N LEU A 88 -9.00 7.30 -6.82
CA LEU A 88 -9.91 7.66 -7.91
C LEU A 88 -10.68 8.96 -7.66
N ASP A 89 -10.75 9.40 -6.40
CA ASP A 89 -11.42 10.64 -5.97
C ASP A 89 -10.52 11.89 -6.05
N ILE A 90 -9.24 11.74 -6.41
CA ILE A 90 -8.24 12.83 -6.58
C ILE A 90 -8.02 13.10 -8.07
#